data_AF-A0A1H0D9B2-F1
#
_entry.id   AF-A0A1H0D9B2-F1
#
_cell.length_a   1.000
_cell.length_b   1.000
_cell.length_c   1.000
_cell.angle_alpha   90.00
_cell.angle_beta   90.00
_cell.angle_gamma   90.00
#
_symmetry.space_group_name_H-M   'P 1'
#
loop_
_entity.id
_entity.type
_entity.pdbx_description
1 polymer ?
#
loop_
_entity_poly.entity_id
_entity_poly.type
_entity_poly.pdbx_seq_one_letter_code
_entity_poly.pdbx_strand_id
1 'polypeptide(L)'
;MQSIFERHGYKGIKVNTHAFRHELNTEMHRAGLSQLLIDAFSGRTSMGSVYNHETVEERTQRVAHYHPKTKHSNAAQRLEKVKTNQPLSLSDVKDLHEGDQDLVIHQTHVGICVHNFASEPCPKMGACLTCGKLGCVKGDDVKLANLKEERADLKRRYEKALDAKSRDIFGASEWVKKVGMDLYKCNALIRTLENPELENGDIVWNVDNGWTLTNNAAAMAGLMDANVIEDKNEQLPSLDELSAMLDDIEV
;
A
#
# COMPACT_ATOMS: atom_id res chain seq x y z
N MET A 1 32.46 -45.11 15.91
CA MET A 1 31.19 -44.38 16.04
C MET A 1 31.15 -43.36 14.93
N GLN A 2 30.24 -43.46 13.96
CA GLN A 2 30.12 -42.46 12.88
C GLN A 2 29.40 -41.22 13.41
N SER A 3 29.86 -40.04 12.99
CA SER A 3 29.19 -38.77 13.31
C SER A 3 27.83 -38.67 12.60
N ILE A 4 26.96 -37.74 13.04
CA ILE A 4 25.70 -37.48 12.34
C ILE A 4 25.92 -37.06 10.88
N PHE A 5 26.95 -36.26 10.61
CA PHE A 5 27.31 -35.83 9.25
C PHE A 5 27.72 -37.01 8.37
N GLU A 6 28.56 -37.91 8.87
CA GLU A 6 28.98 -39.10 8.14
C GLU A 6 27.81 -40.05 7.84
N ARG A 7 26.84 -40.17 8.76
CA ARG A 7 25.61 -40.95 8.54
C ARG A 7 24.75 -40.40 7.41
N HIS A 8 24.81 -39.10 7.14
CA HIS A 8 24.11 -38.43 6.05
C HIS A 8 25.00 -38.20 4.80
N GLY A 9 26.17 -38.83 4.72
CA GLY A 9 27.06 -38.77 3.55
C GLY A 9 28.05 -37.61 3.53
N TYR A 10 28.04 -36.74 4.54
CA TYR A 10 28.95 -35.60 4.64
C TYR A 10 30.25 -36.01 5.37
N LYS A 11 31.26 -36.42 4.59
CA LYS A 11 32.56 -36.86 5.11
C LYS A 11 33.49 -35.68 5.39
N GLY A 12 34.22 -35.74 6.51
CA GLY A 12 35.25 -34.75 6.86
C GLY A 12 34.72 -33.45 7.47
N ILE A 13 33.40 -33.30 7.64
CA ILE A 13 32.81 -32.14 8.29
C ILE A 13 32.95 -32.24 9.81
N LYS A 14 33.47 -31.18 10.43
CA LYS A 14 33.48 -30.98 11.88
C LYS A 14 32.89 -29.62 12.18
N VAL A 15 31.94 -29.59 13.11
CA VAL A 15 31.20 -28.37 13.46
C VAL A 15 31.21 -28.23 14.97
N ASN A 16 31.46 -27.02 15.48
CA ASN A 16 31.31 -26.75 16.91
C ASN A 16 29.85 -26.38 17.22
N THR A 17 29.48 -26.43 18.50
CA THR A 17 28.11 -26.12 18.94
C THR A 17 27.72 -24.65 18.72
N HIS A 18 28.69 -23.75 18.54
CA HIS A 18 28.44 -22.34 18.25
C HIS A 18 28.04 -22.09 16.79
N ALA A 19 28.59 -22.83 15.83
CA ALA A 19 28.31 -22.60 14.41
C ALA A 19 26.80 -22.66 14.09
N PHE A 20 26.05 -23.56 14.75
CA PHE A 20 24.59 -23.61 14.60
C PHE A 20 23.88 -22.36 15.12
N ARG A 21 24.42 -21.69 16.14
CA ARG A 21 23.87 -20.41 16.62
C ARG A 21 24.14 -19.29 15.62
N HIS A 22 25.33 -19.26 15.04
CA HIS A 22 25.69 -18.31 13.98
C HIS A 22 24.82 -18.51 12.74
N GLU A 23 24.62 -19.77 12.32
CA GLU A 23 23.74 -20.10 11.20
C GLU A 23 22.30 -19.65 11.47
N LEU A 24 21.74 -20.01 12.63
CA LEU A 24 20.38 -19.62 12.98
C LEU A 24 20.20 -18.09 13.02
N ASN A 25 21.18 -17.36 13.56
CA ASN A 25 21.16 -15.90 13.56
C ASN A 25 21.21 -15.31 12.15
N THR A 26 22.07 -15.86 11.29
CA THR A 26 22.20 -15.43 9.90
C THR A 26 20.90 -15.67 9.13
N GLU A 27 20.26 -16.83 9.32
CA GLU A 27 18.94 -17.11 8.74
C GLU A 27 17.84 -16.18 9.27
N MET A 28 17.86 -15.83 10.56
CA MET A 28 16.92 -14.83 11.09
C MET A 28 17.14 -13.44 10.48
N HIS A 29 18.39 -13.03 10.21
CA HIS A 29 18.66 -11.79 9.49
C HIS A 29 18.18 -11.85 8.03
N ARG A 30 18.42 -12.97 7.34
CA ARG A 30 17.93 -13.21 5.97
C ARG A 30 16.40 -13.16 5.89
N ALA A 31 15.71 -13.66 6.92
CA ALA A 31 14.26 -13.56 7.08
C ALA A 31 13.77 -12.16 7.46
N GLY A 32 14.67 -11.17 7.61
CA GLY A 32 14.32 -9.77 7.83
C GLY A 32 14.11 -9.38 9.29
N LEU A 33 14.47 -10.23 10.27
CA LEU A 33 14.40 -9.84 11.67
C LEU A 33 15.46 -8.79 12.01
N SER A 34 15.08 -7.81 12.83
CA SER A 34 16.02 -6.82 13.36
C SER A 34 16.97 -7.46 14.38
N GLN A 35 18.16 -6.88 14.54
CA GLN A 35 19.14 -7.31 15.54
C GLN A 35 18.53 -7.36 16.95
N LEU A 36 17.64 -6.40 17.28
CA LEU A 36 16.94 -6.34 18.55
C LEU A 36 16.07 -7.59 18.80
N LEU A 37 15.28 -8.00 17.81
CA LEU A 37 14.42 -9.18 17.92
C LEU A 37 15.25 -10.46 18.03
N ILE A 38 16.32 -10.54 17.26
CA ILE A 38 17.26 -11.68 17.27
C ILE A 38 17.95 -11.81 18.64
N ASP A 39 18.35 -10.69 19.23
CA ASP A 39 18.97 -10.67 20.55
C ASP A 39 17.98 -11.01 21.66
N ALA A 40 16.76 -10.49 21.60
CA ALA A 40 15.69 -10.90 22.51
C ALA A 40 15.40 -12.40 22.43
N PHE A 41 15.25 -12.94 21.21
CA PHE A 41 15.05 -14.37 20.98
C PHE A 41 16.21 -15.23 21.52
N SER A 42 17.43 -14.74 21.36
CA SER A 42 18.64 -15.45 21.78
C SER A 42 19.06 -15.19 23.24
N GLY A 43 18.29 -14.38 23.99
CA GLY A 43 18.60 -14.00 25.36
C GLY A 43 19.85 -13.12 25.52
N ARG A 44 20.21 -12.34 24.50
CA ARG A 44 21.37 -11.44 24.50
C ARG A 44 20.97 -10.01 24.83
N THR A 45 21.87 -9.31 25.53
CA THR A 45 21.75 -7.88 25.84
C THR A 45 22.71 -7.00 25.05
N SER A 46 23.73 -7.59 24.41
CA SER A 46 24.71 -6.89 23.57
C SER A 46 25.45 -7.85 22.62
N MET A 47 26.20 -7.30 21.66
CA MET A 47 27.12 -8.03 20.76
C MET A 47 26.47 -9.09 19.88
N GLY A 48 25.17 -9.02 19.61
CA GLY A 48 24.46 -9.99 18.77
C GLY A 48 24.94 -10.06 17.32
N SER A 49 25.51 -8.97 16.81
CA SER A 49 25.95 -8.84 15.42
C SER A 49 27.12 -9.76 15.05
N VAL A 50 27.91 -10.23 16.02
CA VAL A 50 29.03 -11.17 15.76
C VAL A 50 28.55 -12.54 15.25
N TYR A 51 27.26 -12.81 15.43
CA TYR A 51 26.59 -14.01 14.95
C TYR A 51 26.00 -13.86 13.54
N ASN A 52 25.98 -12.64 12.99
CA ASN A 52 25.52 -12.39 11.64
C ASN A 52 26.67 -12.61 10.64
N HIS A 53 26.47 -13.53 9.70
CA HIS A 53 27.40 -13.78 8.61
C HIS A 53 26.81 -13.46 7.23
N GLU A 54 25.77 -12.64 7.18
CA GLU A 54 25.33 -12.07 5.92
C GLU A 54 26.47 -11.33 5.23
N THR A 55 26.62 -11.58 3.94
CA THR A 55 27.63 -10.89 3.15
C THR A 55 27.19 -9.46 2.87
N VAL A 56 28.17 -8.62 2.52
CA VAL A 56 27.89 -7.23 2.11
C VAL A 56 26.98 -7.22 0.88
N GLU A 57 27.15 -8.18 -0.04
CA GLU A 57 26.31 -8.35 -1.23
C GLU A 57 24.87 -8.68 -0.85
N GLU A 58 24.63 -9.62 0.07
CA GLU A 58 23.29 -9.97 0.54
C GLU A 58 22.60 -8.76 1.17
N ARG A 59 23.31 -8.01 2.02
CA ARG A 59 22.79 -6.80 2.64
C ARG A 59 22.50 -5.71 1.61
N THR A 60 23.38 -5.54 0.62
CA THR A 60 23.22 -4.57 -0.48
C THR A 60 22.03 -4.93 -1.36
N GLN A 61 21.85 -6.20 -1.71
CA GLN A 61 20.70 -6.66 -2.50
C GLN A 61 19.38 -6.44 -1.75
N ARG A 62 19.36 -6.72 -0.44
CA ARG A 62 18.19 -6.43 0.39
C ARG A 62 17.87 -4.94 0.41
N VAL A 63 18.87 -4.08 0.67
CA VAL A 63 18.68 -2.63 0.60
C VAL A 63 18.17 -2.24 -0.78
N ALA A 64 18.77 -2.75 -1.85
CA ALA A 64 18.37 -2.41 -3.22
C ALA A 64 16.92 -2.81 -3.54
N HIS A 65 16.44 -3.93 -2.99
CA HIS A 65 15.07 -4.42 -3.18
C HIS A 65 14.02 -3.50 -2.55
N TYR A 66 14.34 -2.86 -1.42
CA TYR A 66 13.41 -1.96 -0.71
C TYR A 66 13.68 -0.48 -0.97
N HIS A 67 14.86 -0.13 -1.49
CA HIS A 67 15.26 1.25 -1.67
C HIS A 67 14.53 1.89 -2.87
N PRO A 68 13.84 3.04 -2.70
CA PRO A 68 12.94 3.61 -3.71
C PRO A 68 13.57 3.84 -5.09
N LYS A 69 14.89 4.10 -5.16
CA LYS A 69 15.59 4.38 -6.42
C LYS A 69 16.08 3.13 -7.18
N THR A 70 16.20 2.00 -6.50
CA THR A 70 16.83 0.78 -7.04
C THR A 70 15.86 -0.39 -7.11
N LYS A 71 14.73 -0.29 -6.39
CA LYS A 71 13.66 -1.27 -6.46
C LYS A 71 13.16 -1.37 -7.90
N HIS A 72 13.06 -2.60 -8.40
CA HIS A 72 12.48 -2.86 -9.71
C HIS A 72 11.01 -2.42 -9.73
N SER A 73 10.70 -1.41 -10.54
CA SER A 73 9.34 -0.94 -10.75
C SER A 73 8.63 -1.79 -11.79
N ASN A 74 7.45 -2.31 -11.44
CA ASN A 74 6.51 -2.94 -12.37
C ASN A 74 5.64 -1.89 -13.12
N ALA A 75 5.92 -0.59 -13.00
CA ALA A 75 5.12 0.49 -13.60
C ALA A 75 4.98 0.35 -15.11
N ALA A 76 6.06 0.04 -15.85
CA ALA A 76 6.01 -0.10 -17.29
C ALA A 76 5.11 -1.27 -17.74
N GLN A 77 5.27 -2.44 -17.13
CA GLN A 77 4.43 -3.62 -17.40
C GLN A 77 2.97 -3.38 -17.00
N ARG A 78 2.73 -2.77 -15.83
CA ARG A 78 1.38 -2.40 -15.39
C ARG A 78 0.73 -1.46 -16.40
N LEU A 79 1.44 -0.41 -16.83
CA LEU A 79 0.92 0.55 -17.79
C LEU A 79 0.56 -0.13 -19.12
N GLU A 80 1.41 -1.03 -19.61
CA GLU A 80 1.14 -1.81 -20.81
C GLU A 80 -0.14 -2.66 -20.65
N LYS A 81 -0.25 -3.41 -19.54
CA LYS A 81 -1.45 -4.20 -19.23
C LYS A 81 -2.71 -3.34 -19.19
N VAL A 82 -2.62 -2.17 -18.55
CA VAL A 82 -3.72 -1.20 -18.47
C VAL A 82 -4.12 -0.69 -19.86
N LYS A 83 -3.15 -0.27 -20.69
CA LYS A 83 -3.42 0.24 -22.05
C LYS A 83 -3.99 -0.83 -22.98
N THR A 84 -3.64 -2.09 -22.75
CA THR A 84 -4.10 -3.23 -23.55
C THR A 84 -5.31 -3.94 -22.95
N ASN A 85 -5.89 -3.42 -21.86
CA ASN A 85 -6.98 -4.04 -21.09
C ASN A 85 -6.70 -5.50 -20.68
N GLN A 86 -5.43 -5.85 -20.46
CA GLN A 86 -5.07 -7.15 -19.89
C GLN A 86 -5.45 -7.19 -18.40
N PRO A 87 -5.81 -8.38 -17.85
CA PRO A 87 -6.02 -8.55 -16.42
C PRO A 87 -4.81 -8.12 -15.59
N LEU A 88 -5.06 -7.50 -14.44
CA LEU A 88 -4.04 -7.13 -13.46
C LEU A 88 -4.14 -8.07 -12.25
N SER A 89 -2.98 -8.54 -11.80
CA SER A 89 -2.82 -9.24 -10.52
C SER A 89 -2.46 -8.25 -9.41
N LEU A 90 -2.39 -8.75 -8.17
CA LEU A 90 -2.06 -7.94 -7.01
C LEU A 90 -0.56 -7.59 -7.00
N SER A 91 0.28 -8.53 -7.43
CA SER A 91 1.72 -8.35 -7.66
C SER A 91 2.03 -7.32 -8.74
N ASP A 92 1.11 -7.08 -9.68
CA ASP A 92 1.24 -6.00 -10.65
C ASP A 92 1.11 -4.62 -9.99
N VAL A 93 0.55 -4.51 -8.77
CA VAL A 93 0.10 -3.24 -8.18
C VAL A 93 0.79 -2.93 -6.85
N LYS A 94 1.08 -3.94 -6.04
CA LYS A 94 1.81 -3.80 -4.78
C LYS A 94 2.81 -4.94 -4.63
N ASP A 95 3.80 -4.74 -3.76
CA ASP A 95 4.65 -5.86 -3.36
C ASP A 95 3.85 -6.82 -2.49
N LEU A 96 4.08 -8.10 -2.70
CA LEU A 96 3.46 -9.15 -1.91
C LEU A 96 4.43 -9.57 -0.81
N HIS A 97 3.92 -9.63 0.42
CA HIS A 97 4.67 -10.21 1.53
C HIS A 97 4.63 -11.75 1.47
N GLU A 98 5.47 -12.39 2.28
CA GLU A 98 5.43 -13.84 2.42
C GLU A 98 4.06 -14.29 2.95
N GLY A 99 3.36 -15.12 2.18
CA GLY A 99 2.00 -15.58 2.47
C GLY A 99 0.87 -14.77 1.82
N ASP A 100 1.16 -13.62 1.22
CA ASP A 100 0.17 -12.90 0.42
C ASP A 100 -0.21 -13.73 -0.82
N GLN A 101 -1.51 -13.82 -1.10
CA GLN A 101 -2.00 -14.44 -2.33
C GLN A 101 -2.00 -13.42 -3.47
N ASP A 102 -1.45 -13.82 -4.61
CA ASP A 102 -1.50 -13.00 -5.82
C ASP A 102 -2.85 -13.19 -6.53
N LEU A 103 -3.79 -12.29 -6.25
CA LEU A 103 -5.16 -12.34 -6.75
C LEU A 103 -5.39 -11.33 -7.87
N VAL A 104 -6.32 -11.63 -8.78
CA VAL A 104 -6.79 -10.65 -9.77
C VAL A 104 -7.55 -9.53 -9.06
N ILE A 105 -7.26 -8.29 -9.43
CA ILE A 105 -7.93 -7.10 -8.89
C ILE A 105 -8.97 -6.57 -9.89
N HIS A 106 -9.91 -5.76 -9.39
CA HIS A 106 -10.95 -5.22 -10.26
C HIS A 106 -10.48 -3.95 -10.98
N GLN A 107 -10.53 -3.97 -12.31
CA GLN A 107 -10.45 -2.77 -13.12
C GLN A 107 -11.83 -2.10 -13.18
N THR A 108 -11.88 -0.83 -12.80
CA THR A 108 -13.08 0.00 -12.81
C THR A 108 -12.99 1.02 -13.94
N HIS A 109 -14.09 1.72 -14.20
CA HIS A 109 -14.14 2.77 -15.22
C HIS A 109 -13.21 3.97 -14.93
N VAL A 110 -12.85 4.24 -13.66
CA VAL A 110 -12.00 5.38 -13.26
C VAL A 110 -10.61 4.98 -12.73
N GLY A 111 -10.38 3.70 -12.46
CA GLY A 111 -9.11 3.22 -11.90
C GLY A 111 -9.10 1.72 -11.66
N ILE A 112 -8.29 1.29 -10.70
CA ILE A 112 -8.19 -0.08 -10.18
C ILE A 112 -8.70 -0.11 -8.73
N CYS A 113 -9.33 -1.21 -8.35
CA CYS A 113 -9.83 -1.44 -7.00
C CYS A 113 -9.08 -2.62 -6.38
N VAL A 114 -8.28 -2.32 -5.36
CA VAL A 114 -7.51 -3.33 -4.64
C VAL A 114 -8.20 -3.68 -3.34
N HIS A 115 -8.89 -4.81 -3.35
CA HIS A 115 -9.42 -5.42 -2.13
C HIS A 115 -9.63 -6.91 -2.32
N ASN A 116 -9.62 -7.64 -1.21
CA ASN A 116 -9.93 -9.07 -1.23
C ASN A 116 -11.44 -9.31 -1.38
N PHE A 117 -11.88 -9.45 -2.63
CA PHE A 117 -13.28 -9.75 -2.99
C PHE A 117 -13.74 -11.16 -2.56
N ALA A 118 -12.81 -12.06 -2.24
CA ALA A 118 -13.16 -13.37 -1.70
C ALA A 118 -13.55 -13.30 -0.21
N SER A 119 -13.04 -12.31 0.52
CA SER A 119 -13.32 -12.13 1.95
C SER A 119 -14.59 -11.31 2.22
N GLU A 120 -14.81 -10.24 1.46
CA GLU A 120 -15.96 -9.35 1.65
C GLU A 120 -16.47 -8.82 0.29
N PRO A 121 -17.73 -8.37 0.18
CA PRO A 121 -18.15 -7.52 -0.92
C PRO A 121 -17.61 -6.08 -0.75
N CYS A 122 -17.73 -5.24 -1.78
CA CYS A 122 -17.29 -3.85 -1.72
C CYS A 122 -18.04 -3.05 -0.62
N PRO A 123 -17.37 -2.54 0.43
CA PRO A 123 -18.02 -1.87 1.57
C PRO A 123 -18.47 -0.43 1.25
N LYS A 124 -18.08 0.09 0.08
CA LYS A 124 -18.39 1.45 -0.40
C LYS A 124 -19.57 1.48 -1.36
N MET A 125 -20.07 0.31 -1.81
CA MET A 125 -21.19 0.17 -2.76
C MET A 125 -21.11 1.12 -3.96
N GLY A 126 -19.92 1.27 -4.55
CA GLY A 126 -19.71 2.14 -5.73
C GLY A 126 -19.33 3.59 -5.42
N ALA A 127 -19.20 4.00 -4.15
CA ALA A 127 -18.64 5.30 -3.76
C ALA A 127 -17.10 5.34 -3.93
N CYS A 128 -16.60 5.02 -5.13
CA CYS A 128 -15.17 4.84 -5.42
C CYS A 128 -14.35 6.11 -5.24
N LEU A 129 -14.90 7.28 -5.60
CA LEU A 129 -14.21 8.57 -5.47
C LEU A 129 -13.92 8.97 -4.01
N THR A 130 -14.48 8.27 -3.04
CA THR A 130 -14.21 8.48 -1.61
C THR A 130 -13.69 7.20 -0.94
N CYS A 131 -13.19 6.25 -1.73
CA CYS A 131 -12.67 4.97 -1.29
C CYS A 131 -11.14 4.98 -1.34
N GLY A 132 -10.48 4.65 -0.23
CA GLY A 132 -9.02 4.52 -0.19
C GLY A 132 -8.47 3.32 -0.98
N LYS A 133 -9.33 2.37 -1.34
CA LYS A 133 -8.98 1.19 -2.16
C LYS A 133 -8.94 1.50 -3.66
N LEU A 134 -9.31 2.72 -4.09
CA LEU A 134 -9.22 3.18 -5.48
C LEU A 134 -7.80 3.68 -5.77
N GLY A 135 -7.14 3.05 -6.73
CA GLY A 135 -5.91 3.55 -7.35
C GLY A 135 -6.16 3.99 -8.78
N CYS A 136 -5.60 5.10 -9.21
CA CYS A 136 -5.64 5.55 -10.61
C CYS A 136 -4.25 5.46 -11.22
N VAL A 137 -4.12 4.86 -12.40
CA VAL A 137 -2.83 4.67 -13.06
C VAL A 137 -2.51 5.86 -13.96
N LYS A 138 -1.38 6.54 -13.71
CA LYS A 138 -0.88 7.64 -14.54
C LYS A 138 -0.54 7.13 -15.94
N GLY A 139 -1.01 7.85 -16.97
CA GLY A 139 -0.83 7.47 -18.37
C GLY A 139 -1.90 6.52 -18.91
N ASP A 140 -2.94 6.20 -18.13
CA ASP A 140 -4.18 5.61 -18.63
C ASP A 140 -5.12 6.69 -19.17
N ASP A 141 -5.01 6.94 -20.47
CA ASP A 141 -5.76 8.01 -21.14
C ASP A 141 -7.28 7.76 -21.11
N VAL A 142 -7.70 6.49 -21.11
CA VAL A 142 -9.12 6.11 -21.09
C VAL A 142 -9.73 6.42 -19.73
N LYS A 143 -9.11 5.95 -18.64
CA LYS A 143 -9.64 6.18 -17.30
C LYS A 143 -9.52 7.65 -16.89
N LEU A 144 -8.51 8.38 -17.37
CA LEU A 144 -8.43 9.83 -17.21
C LEU A 144 -9.57 10.57 -17.94
N ALA A 145 -9.92 10.15 -19.16
CA ALA A 145 -11.06 10.70 -19.88
C ALA A 145 -12.37 10.44 -19.11
N ASN A 146 -12.56 9.21 -18.61
CA ASN A 146 -13.72 8.84 -17.80
C ASN A 146 -13.81 9.68 -16.52
N LEU A 147 -12.69 9.93 -15.83
CA LEU A 147 -12.66 10.83 -14.67
C LEU A 147 -13.09 12.25 -15.03
N LYS A 148 -12.65 12.77 -16.19
CA LYS A 148 -13.04 14.12 -16.66
C LYS A 148 -14.53 14.21 -16.99
N GLU A 149 -15.11 13.14 -17.54
CA GLU A 149 -16.56 13.03 -17.75
C GLU A 149 -17.31 13.00 -16.41
N GLU A 150 -16.90 12.13 -15.48
CA GLU A 150 -17.48 12.03 -14.14
C GLU A 150 -17.41 13.39 -13.41
N ARG A 151 -16.30 14.11 -13.52
CA ARG A 151 -16.17 15.48 -12.98
C ARG A 151 -17.21 16.43 -13.56
N ALA A 152 -17.44 16.41 -14.88
CA ALA A 152 -18.42 17.28 -15.52
C ALA A 152 -19.84 16.98 -15.02
N ASP A 153 -20.14 15.69 -14.87
CA ASP A 153 -21.39 15.18 -14.34
C ASP A 153 -21.61 15.58 -12.87
N LEU A 154 -20.59 15.41 -12.03
CA LEU A 154 -20.59 15.82 -10.63
C LEU A 154 -20.76 17.33 -10.49
N LYS A 155 -20.10 18.13 -11.33
CA LYS A 155 -20.26 19.59 -11.33
C LYS A 155 -21.70 19.98 -11.62
N ARG A 156 -22.32 19.39 -12.64
CA ARG A 156 -23.74 19.63 -12.97
C ARG A 156 -24.68 19.23 -11.81
N ARG A 157 -24.41 18.09 -11.15
CA ARG A 157 -25.19 17.64 -9.99
C ARG A 157 -25.00 18.56 -8.79
N TYR A 158 -23.79 19.06 -8.57
CA TYR A 158 -23.47 19.99 -7.49
C TYR A 158 -24.18 21.33 -7.65
N GLU A 159 -24.16 21.91 -8.86
CA GLU A 159 -24.87 23.16 -9.18
C GLU A 159 -26.38 23.01 -8.96
N LYS A 160 -26.97 21.90 -9.39
CA LYS A 160 -28.39 21.60 -9.12
C LYS A 160 -28.69 21.44 -7.63
N ALA A 161 -27.78 20.84 -6.87
CA ALA A 161 -27.94 20.69 -5.42
C ALA A 161 -27.86 22.05 -4.71
N LEU A 162 -26.99 22.96 -5.17
CA LEU A 162 -26.91 24.33 -4.67
C LEU A 162 -28.19 25.13 -4.95
N ASP A 163 -28.75 25.01 -6.16
CA ASP A 163 -30.05 25.62 -6.50
C ASP A 163 -31.20 25.06 -5.66
N ALA A 164 -31.27 23.74 -5.47
CA ALA A 164 -32.27 23.13 -4.60
C ALA A 164 -32.11 23.61 -3.15
N LYS A 165 -30.87 23.79 -2.68
CA LYS A 165 -30.58 24.32 -1.34
C LYS A 165 -31.00 25.78 -1.20
N SER A 166 -30.82 26.63 -2.23
CA SER A 166 -31.25 28.03 -2.19
C SER A 166 -32.78 28.18 -2.12
N ARG A 167 -33.51 27.17 -2.63
CA ARG A 167 -34.97 27.05 -2.54
C ARG A 167 -35.45 26.30 -1.29
N ASP A 168 -34.56 26.06 -0.32
CA ASP A 168 -34.83 25.36 0.94
C ASP A 168 -35.51 23.98 0.78
N ILE A 169 -35.15 23.26 -0.27
CA ILE A 169 -35.66 21.91 -0.52
C ILE A 169 -35.06 20.95 0.52
N PHE A 170 -35.93 20.20 1.20
CA PHE A 170 -35.54 19.20 2.19
C PHE A 170 -34.49 18.22 1.62
N GLY A 171 -33.41 18.02 2.38
CA GLY A 171 -32.30 17.12 2.01
C GLY A 171 -31.28 17.69 1.02
N ALA A 172 -31.50 18.88 0.44
CA ALA A 172 -30.57 19.47 -0.54
C ALA A 172 -29.19 19.77 0.07
N SER A 173 -29.14 20.20 1.34
CA SER A 173 -27.87 20.44 2.05
C SER A 173 -26.98 19.20 2.15
N GLU A 174 -27.56 18.01 2.34
CA GLU A 174 -26.80 16.75 2.40
C GLU A 174 -26.28 16.34 1.02
N TRP A 175 -27.07 16.57 -0.03
CA TRP A 175 -26.62 16.38 -1.41
C TRP A 175 -25.47 17.31 -1.79
N VAL A 176 -25.52 18.58 -1.37
CA VAL A 176 -24.41 19.52 -1.56
C VAL A 176 -23.13 19.00 -0.91
N LYS A 177 -23.19 18.51 0.34
CA LYS A 177 -22.03 17.93 1.04
C LYS A 177 -21.48 16.71 0.30
N LYS A 178 -22.35 15.75 -0.06
CA LYS A 178 -21.96 14.50 -0.71
C LYS A 178 -21.31 14.73 -2.07
N VAL A 179 -22.00 15.44 -2.96
CA VAL A 179 -21.52 15.68 -4.33
C VAL A 179 -20.32 16.65 -4.33
N GLY A 180 -20.29 17.60 -3.38
CA GLY A 180 -19.14 18.48 -3.19
C GLY A 180 -17.87 17.71 -2.84
N MET A 181 -17.97 16.71 -1.94
CA MET A 181 -16.83 15.83 -1.60
C MET A 181 -16.39 15.00 -2.81
N ASP A 182 -17.33 14.37 -3.53
CA ASP A 182 -17.00 13.57 -4.72
C ASP A 182 -16.31 14.43 -5.79
N LEU A 183 -16.82 15.63 -6.04
CA LEU A 183 -16.25 16.58 -7.00
C LEU A 183 -14.84 17.03 -6.57
N TYR A 184 -14.65 17.31 -5.28
CA TYR A 184 -13.32 17.63 -4.74
C TYR A 184 -12.32 16.50 -4.96
N LYS A 185 -12.68 15.27 -4.61
CA LYS A 185 -11.82 14.09 -4.78
C LYS A 185 -11.53 13.80 -6.24
N CYS A 186 -12.53 13.91 -7.11
CA CYS A 186 -12.36 13.74 -8.55
C CYS A 186 -11.39 14.78 -9.14
N ASN A 187 -11.54 16.06 -8.75
CA ASN A 187 -10.61 17.13 -9.15
C ASN A 187 -9.18 16.87 -8.66
N ALA A 188 -9.02 16.42 -7.42
CA ALA A 188 -7.72 16.09 -6.86
C ALA A 188 -7.04 14.96 -7.65
N LEU A 189 -7.76 13.87 -7.92
CA LEU A 189 -7.25 12.75 -8.72
C LEU A 189 -6.83 13.20 -10.13
N ILE A 190 -7.68 13.96 -10.83
CA ILE A 190 -7.33 14.48 -12.17
C ILE A 190 -6.08 15.34 -12.11
N ARG A 191 -6.00 16.29 -11.17
CA ARG A 191 -4.84 17.17 -11.02
C ARG A 191 -3.56 16.37 -10.77
N THR A 192 -3.62 15.37 -9.90
CA THR A 192 -2.46 14.52 -9.61
C THR A 192 -2.08 13.70 -10.84
N LEU A 193 -3.04 13.08 -11.53
CA LEU A 193 -2.80 12.32 -12.76
C LEU A 193 -2.32 13.19 -13.92
N GLU A 194 -2.52 14.50 -13.89
CA GLU A 194 -1.99 15.44 -14.89
C GLU A 194 -0.64 16.04 -14.47
N ASN A 195 -0.16 15.78 -13.24
CA ASN A 195 1.16 16.25 -12.79
C ASN A 195 2.26 15.64 -13.68
N PRO A 196 3.12 16.46 -14.34
CA PRO A 196 4.26 15.96 -15.12
C PRO A 196 5.37 15.35 -14.26
N GLU A 197 5.39 15.59 -12.95
CA GLU A 197 6.38 15.00 -12.03
C GLU A 197 6.11 13.51 -11.75
N LEU A 198 4.90 13.02 -12.04
CA LEU A 198 4.58 11.60 -11.92
C LEU A 198 4.91 10.84 -13.19
N GLU A 199 5.52 9.68 -13.03
CA GLU A 199 5.90 8.81 -14.13
C GLU A 199 4.70 8.01 -14.62
N ASN A 200 4.66 7.72 -15.92
CA ASN A 200 3.60 6.87 -16.46
C ASN A 200 3.72 5.45 -15.89
N GLY A 201 2.60 4.91 -15.42
CA GLY A 201 2.54 3.65 -14.69
C GLY A 201 2.51 3.80 -13.17
N ASP A 202 2.79 5.00 -12.64
CA ASP A 202 2.59 5.31 -11.22
C ASP A 202 1.11 5.17 -10.84
N ILE A 203 0.88 4.78 -9.59
CA ILE A 203 -0.47 4.65 -9.05
C ILE A 203 -0.71 5.80 -8.07
N VAL A 204 -1.74 6.58 -8.36
CA VAL A 204 -2.27 7.60 -7.48
C VAL A 204 -3.37 6.97 -6.64
N TRP A 205 -3.08 6.71 -5.36
CA TRP A 205 -4.07 6.21 -4.41
C TRP A 205 -4.98 7.34 -3.93
N ASN A 206 -6.26 7.04 -3.82
CA ASN A 206 -7.22 7.95 -3.23
C ASN A 206 -7.17 7.85 -1.70
N VAL A 207 -7.69 8.89 -1.02
CA VAL A 207 -7.81 8.92 0.44
C VAL A 207 -9.24 8.61 0.85
N ASP A 208 -9.41 7.66 1.77
CA ASP A 208 -10.71 7.24 2.27
C ASP A 208 -11.40 8.36 3.07
N ASN A 209 -12.73 8.38 3.08
CA ASN A 209 -13.52 9.32 3.89
C ASN A 209 -14.18 8.65 5.11
N GLY A 210 -13.81 7.41 5.44
CA GLY A 210 -14.36 6.59 6.51
C GLY A 210 -15.79 6.09 6.29
N TRP A 211 -16.51 6.59 5.29
CA TRP A 211 -17.91 6.23 5.08
C TRP A 211 -18.04 4.83 4.49
N THR A 212 -18.77 3.94 5.16
CA THR A 212 -19.23 2.65 4.63
C THR A 212 -20.66 2.41 5.13
N LEU A 213 -21.39 1.45 4.55
CA LEU A 213 -22.72 1.11 5.05
C LEU A 213 -22.66 0.70 6.53
N THR A 214 -21.68 -0.14 6.86
CA THR A 214 -21.46 -0.66 8.21
C THR A 214 -21.10 0.46 9.20
N ASN A 215 -20.14 1.32 8.84
CA ASN A 215 -19.72 2.42 9.72
C ASN A 215 -20.87 3.41 9.95
N ASN A 216 -21.65 3.71 8.91
CA ASN A 216 -22.82 4.57 9.04
C ASN A 216 -23.90 3.93 9.92
N ALA A 217 -24.18 2.64 9.75
CA ALA A 217 -25.12 1.92 10.59
C ALA A 217 -24.68 1.88 12.06
N ALA A 218 -23.39 1.66 12.33
CA ALA A 218 -22.82 1.70 13.67
C ALA A 218 -22.92 3.10 14.30
N ALA A 219 -22.63 4.15 13.54
CA ALA A 219 -22.79 5.54 14.00
C ALA A 219 -24.26 5.86 14.33
N MET A 220 -25.19 5.47 13.47
CA MET A 220 -26.64 5.66 13.70
C MET A 220 -27.15 4.88 14.92
N ALA A 221 -26.53 3.74 15.23
CA ALA A 221 -26.82 2.95 16.42
C ALA A 221 -26.13 3.46 17.70
N GLY A 222 -25.34 4.54 17.62
CA GLY A 222 -24.56 5.08 18.74
C GLY A 222 -23.40 4.18 19.18
N LEU A 223 -22.99 3.23 18.32
CA LEU A 223 -21.88 2.31 18.58
C LEU A 223 -20.51 2.89 18.19
N MET A 224 -20.51 4.01 17.46
CA MET A 224 -19.32 4.72 16.99
C MET A 224 -19.63 6.23 16.97
N ASP A 225 -18.67 7.05 17.39
CA ASP A 225 -18.75 8.49 17.15
C ASP A 225 -18.50 8.79 15.67
N ALA A 226 -19.41 9.52 15.02
CA ALA A 226 -19.35 9.83 13.59
C ALA A 226 -18.09 10.62 13.16
N ASN A 227 -17.33 11.15 14.13
CA ASN A 227 -16.11 11.93 13.91
C ASN A 227 -14.82 11.18 14.28
N VAL A 228 -14.89 9.93 14.74
CA VAL A 228 -13.68 9.14 15.03
C VAL A 228 -13.36 8.28 13.82
N ILE A 229 -12.90 8.94 12.75
CA ILE A 229 -11.87 8.33 11.93
C ILE A 229 -10.58 8.67 12.67
N GLU A 230 -10.27 7.90 13.71
CA GLU A 230 -8.89 7.74 14.11
C GLU A 230 -8.22 7.04 12.93
N ASP A 231 -7.76 7.84 11.96
CA ASP A 231 -6.51 7.52 11.32
C ASP A 231 -5.56 7.36 12.51
N LYS A 232 -5.13 6.13 12.79
CA LYS A 232 -3.86 5.95 13.48
C LYS A 232 -2.81 6.46 12.51
N ASN A 233 -2.75 7.78 12.38
CA ASN A 233 -1.61 8.52 11.92
C ASN A 233 -0.62 8.31 13.07
N GLU A 234 0.03 7.15 13.09
CA GLU A 234 1.44 7.15 13.47
C GLU A 234 2.03 8.21 12.56
N GLN A 235 2.21 9.41 13.13
CA GLN A 235 2.65 10.59 12.43
C GLN A 235 3.92 10.19 11.68
N LEU A 236 3.79 9.96 10.37
CA LEU A 236 4.91 9.58 9.55
C LEU A 236 5.94 10.70 9.70
N PRO A 237 7.22 10.37 9.92
CA PRO A 237 8.24 11.38 10.11
C PRO A 237 8.19 12.34 8.92
N SER A 238 8.31 13.62 9.20
CA SER A 238 8.37 14.68 8.19
C SER A 238 9.48 14.38 7.18
N LEU A 239 9.38 14.94 5.97
CA LEU A 239 10.42 14.76 4.95
C LEU A 239 11.80 15.20 5.44
N ASP A 240 11.86 16.21 6.32
CA ASP A 240 13.09 16.66 6.95
C ASP A 240 13.63 15.64 7.96
N GLU A 241 12.75 14.97 8.73
CA GLU A 241 13.12 13.87 9.64
C GLU A 241 13.57 12.62 8.88
N LEU A 242 12.90 12.27 7.78
CA LEU A 242 13.31 11.15 6.92
C LEU A 242 14.63 11.44 6.21
N SER A 243 14.86 12.69 5.77
CA SER A 243 16.14 13.09 5.16
C SER A 243 17.28 13.02 6.17
N ALA A 244 17.08 13.54 7.38
CA ALA A 244 18.09 13.47 8.44
C ALA A 244 18.41 12.02 8.82
N MET A 245 17.40 11.15 8.90
CA MET A 245 17.58 9.72 9.17
C MET A 245 18.29 8.97 8.03
N LEU A 246 18.17 9.45 6.79
CA LEU A 246 18.88 8.90 5.64
C LEU A 246 20.33 9.40 5.56
N ASP A 247 20.59 10.64 6.00
CA ASP A 247 21.91 11.25 6.05
C ASP A 247 22.78 10.68 7.20
N ASP A 248 22.16 10.19 8.28
CA ASP A 248 22.83 9.51 9.40
C ASP A 248 23.22 8.04 9.11
N ILE A 249 22.80 7.50 7.96
CA ILE A 249 23.22 6.17 7.51
C ILE A 249 24.49 6.33 6.69
N GLU A 250 25.64 6.33 7.38
CA GLU A 250 26.95 6.23 6.70
C GLU A 250 27.02 4.93 5.88
N VAL A 251 27.55 5.05 4.65
CA VAL A 251 27.89 3.94 3.74
C VAL A 251 29.14 3.21 4.23
#